data_AF-A0A366BWL6-F1
#
_entry.id   AF-A0A366BWL6-F1
#
_cell.length_a   1.000
_cell.length_b   1.000
_cell.length_c   1.000
_cell.angle_alpha   90.00
_cell.angle_beta   90.00
_cell.angle_gamma   90.00
#
_symmetry.space_group_name_H-M   'P 1'
#
loop_
_entity.id
_entity.type
_entity.pdbx_description
1 polymer ?
#
loop_
_entity_poly.entity_id
_entity_poly.type
_entity_poly.pdbx_seq_one_letter_code
_entity_poly.pdbx_strand_id
1 'polypeptide(L)'
;MAHPGVGQGDQPETGEVPFALQEIFYSRTDSRGVIRAGNAVFKRISGHDWPGLIGAPHRIIRHPDMPRAVFWLLWQTIQSGRPIGAYVKNLAKDGRYYWVFAVVMPMDDGYLSVRIKPSGPLFPAVQAEYRALRARELADKLSPEDSAALLLERLNALGFPSYEEFMAQALGQELAQRASVGSDGGTRLAALDKVIASLTAATREQGALIQTFEALQSIPTNMRIFAARLEPVGGPITAISDNYKVASAEIIEQLRSFAGQDGNLCDRLARVVGDAVFMLAAAEVQSDLLRQFRGEQEPLGPADRDEELALLGAIQARCTAKARADLHEALAAAATMSQTSRDLRRVVLGLDSIRVMGRVECGRLAAGGEGLAATIDQLETFHADIRARLEALIELSEQIRAGATRYAA
;
A
#
# COMPACT_ATOMS: atom_id res chain seq x y z
N MET A 1 -50.68 -49.16 12.09
CA MET A 1 -49.86 -48.98 10.88
C MET A 1 -50.52 -47.93 10.00
N ALA A 2 -49.95 -46.73 9.91
CA ALA A 2 -50.07 -45.78 8.79
C ALA A 2 -49.15 -44.59 9.10
N HIS A 3 -48.38 -44.16 8.10
CA HIS A 3 -47.24 -43.24 8.13
C HIS A 3 -47.54 -41.82 8.64
N PRO A 4 -46.56 -41.13 9.28
CA PRO A 4 -46.47 -39.68 9.22
C PRO A 4 -45.56 -39.29 8.04
N GLY A 5 -46.15 -38.68 7.01
CA GLY A 5 -45.42 -38.04 5.92
C GLY A 5 -45.95 -36.62 5.76
N VAL A 6 -45.09 -35.63 5.98
CA VAL A 6 -44.44 -34.80 4.94
C VAL A 6 -43.82 -33.62 5.70
N GLY A 7 -42.51 -33.48 5.56
CA GLY A 7 -41.71 -32.46 6.23
C GLY A 7 -42.19 -31.05 5.93
N GLN A 8 -42.21 -30.22 6.98
CA GLN A 8 -42.31 -28.78 6.86
C GLN A 8 -41.17 -28.30 5.96
N GLY A 9 -41.53 -27.62 4.86
CA GLY A 9 -40.56 -27.03 3.96
C GLY A 9 -39.73 -25.96 4.67
N ASP A 10 -38.41 -26.04 4.50
CA ASP A 10 -37.45 -24.97 4.80
C ASP A 10 -37.89 -23.71 4.05
N GLN A 11 -38.58 -22.80 4.73
CA GLN A 11 -38.59 -21.40 4.31
C GLN A 11 -37.21 -20.83 4.64
N PRO A 12 -36.53 -20.16 3.70
CA PRO A 12 -35.24 -19.56 3.98
C PRO A 12 -35.39 -18.55 5.12
N GLU A 13 -34.61 -18.72 6.18
CA GLU A 13 -34.57 -17.73 7.25
C GLU A 13 -34.05 -16.41 6.66
N THR A 14 -34.77 -15.31 6.90
CA THR A 14 -34.38 -13.99 6.39
C THR A 14 -33.56 -13.24 7.43
N GLY A 15 -32.41 -12.71 7.04
CA GLY A 15 -31.62 -11.81 7.89
C GLY A 15 -30.13 -12.15 7.94
N GLU A 16 -29.41 -11.43 8.79
CA GLU A 16 -27.99 -11.67 9.03
C GLU A 16 -27.79 -12.72 10.12
N VAL A 17 -26.91 -13.70 9.88
CA VAL A 17 -26.51 -14.69 10.89
C VAL A 17 -25.79 -13.96 12.04
N PRO A 18 -26.24 -14.09 13.29
CA PRO A 18 -25.58 -13.43 14.42
C PRO A 18 -24.24 -14.08 14.71
N PHE A 19 -23.20 -13.26 14.79
CA PHE A 19 -21.91 -13.61 15.36
C PHE A 19 -21.27 -12.34 15.95
N ALA A 20 -20.52 -12.50 17.05
CA ALA A 20 -20.01 -11.37 17.81
C ALA A 20 -18.80 -10.72 17.12
N LEU A 21 -18.51 -9.46 17.48
CA LEU A 21 -17.35 -8.75 16.94
C LEU A 21 -16.05 -9.47 17.27
N GLN A 22 -15.94 -10.10 18.45
CA GLN A 22 -14.72 -10.79 18.88
C GLN A 22 -14.52 -12.12 18.16
N GLU A 23 -15.59 -12.74 17.66
CA GLU A 23 -15.47 -14.03 17.00
C GLU A 23 -14.62 -13.92 15.73
N ILE A 24 -13.77 -14.92 15.55
CA ILE A 24 -12.91 -15.07 14.38
C ILE A 24 -13.06 -16.49 13.87
N PHE A 25 -13.03 -16.63 12.55
CA PHE A 25 -13.12 -17.95 11.94
C PHE A 25 -12.25 -18.05 10.72
N TYR A 26 -11.91 -19.27 10.36
CA TYR A 26 -11.10 -19.52 9.18
C TYR A 26 -11.61 -20.71 8.39
N SER A 27 -11.15 -20.77 7.14
CA SER A 27 -11.08 -22.03 6.41
C SER A 27 -9.77 -22.11 5.65
N ARG A 28 -9.27 -23.33 5.47
CA ARG A 28 -8.14 -23.63 4.62
C ARG A 28 -8.61 -24.43 3.42
N THR A 29 -8.06 -24.16 2.25
CA THR A 29 -8.41 -24.84 1.00
C THR A 29 -7.18 -25.41 0.30
N ASP A 30 -7.38 -26.30 -0.66
CA ASP A 30 -6.37 -26.60 -1.67
C ASP A 30 -6.20 -25.44 -2.68
N SER A 31 -5.27 -25.60 -3.63
CA SER A 31 -5.00 -24.63 -4.70
C SER A 31 -6.17 -24.43 -5.69
N ARG A 32 -7.18 -25.32 -5.68
CA ARG A 32 -8.41 -25.21 -6.47
C ARG A 32 -9.55 -24.57 -5.67
N GLY A 33 -9.32 -24.19 -4.43
CA GLY A 33 -10.34 -23.64 -3.53
C GLY A 33 -11.26 -24.68 -2.90
N VAL A 34 -10.85 -25.95 -2.84
CA VAL A 34 -11.61 -27.02 -2.15
C VAL A 34 -11.27 -27.00 -0.66
N ILE A 35 -12.29 -26.91 0.20
CA ILE A 35 -12.11 -26.79 1.66
C ILE A 35 -11.49 -28.06 2.24
N ARG A 36 -10.42 -27.88 3.03
CA ARG A 36 -9.69 -28.92 3.74
C ARG A 36 -9.83 -28.84 5.26
N ALA A 37 -9.99 -27.62 5.79
CA ALA A 37 -10.14 -27.39 7.23
C ALA A 37 -10.90 -26.09 7.50
N GLY A 38 -11.36 -25.92 8.74
CA GLY A 38 -11.93 -24.70 9.30
C GLY A 38 -12.21 -24.91 10.79
N ASN A 39 -12.71 -23.91 11.49
CA ASN A 39 -13.01 -24.02 12.93
C ASN A 39 -14.51 -24.15 13.25
N ALA A 40 -14.83 -24.34 14.53
CA ALA A 40 -16.19 -24.47 15.04
C ALA A 40 -17.09 -23.29 14.64
N VAL A 41 -16.52 -22.08 14.70
CA VAL A 41 -17.22 -20.84 14.34
C VAL A 41 -17.59 -20.84 12.85
N PHE A 42 -16.71 -21.32 11.97
CA PHE A 42 -17.01 -21.43 10.53
C PHE A 42 -18.15 -22.41 10.25
N LYS A 43 -18.13 -23.59 10.89
CA LYS A 43 -19.20 -24.60 10.81
C LYS A 43 -20.54 -24.00 11.26
N ARG A 44 -20.56 -23.37 12.44
CA ARG A 44 -21.76 -22.76 13.03
C ARG A 44 -22.35 -21.65 12.16
N ILE A 45 -21.55 -20.70 11.69
CA ILE A 45 -22.03 -19.53 10.93
C ILE A 45 -22.47 -19.92 9.52
N SER A 46 -21.76 -20.86 8.88
CA SER A 46 -22.13 -21.32 7.54
C SER A 46 -23.40 -22.19 7.53
N GLY A 47 -23.77 -22.79 8.66
CA GLY A 47 -24.90 -23.72 8.76
C GLY A 47 -24.64 -25.08 8.10
N HIS A 48 -23.43 -25.32 7.60
CA HIS A 48 -23.01 -26.61 7.05
C HIS A 48 -22.29 -27.43 8.12
N ASP A 49 -22.54 -28.73 8.14
CA ASP A 49 -21.77 -29.69 8.95
C ASP A 49 -20.47 -30.11 8.24
N TRP A 50 -19.53 -30.74 8.96
CA TRP A 50 -18.22 -31.12 8.41
C TRP A 50 -18.28 -31.89 7.09
N PRO A 51 -19.15 -32.91 6.91
CA PRO A 51 -19.25 -33.63 5.63
C PRO A 51 -19.73 -32.75 4.46
N GLY A 52 -20.44 -31.65 4.75
CA GLY A 52 -20.87 -30.67 3.75
C GLY A 52 -19.84 -29.59 3.46
N LEU A 53 -18.89 -29.37 4.38
CA LEU A 53 -17.81 -28.39 4.23
C LEU A 53 -16.57 -29.03 3.60
N ILE A 54 -16.07 -30.13 4.17
CA ILE A 54 -14.82 -30.75 3.74
C ILE A 54 -14.99 -31.38 2.36
N GLY A 55 -14.09 -31.04 1.43
CA GLY A 55 -14.17 -31.49 0.04
C GLY A 55 -15.11 -30.65 -0.84
N ALA A 56 -15.87 -29.71 -0.26
CA ALA A 56 -16.70 -28.79 -1.02
C ALA A 56 -15.86 -27.61 -1.56
N PRO A 57 -16.18 -27.08 -2.75
CA PRO A 57 -15.55 -25.87 -3.25
C PRO A 57 -16.01 -24.67 -2.41
N HIS A 58 -15.09 -23.79 -2.03
CA HIS A 58 -15.36 -22.65 -1.14
C HIS A 58 -16.53 -21.75 -1.60
N ARG A 59 -16.80 -21.72 -2.91
CA ARG A 59 -17.94 -21.01 -3.50
C ARG A 59 -19.32 -21.43 -2.96
N ILE A 60 -19.46 -22.54 -2.23
CA ILE A 60 -20.76 -22.98 -1.68
C ILE A 60 -21.40 -21.93 -0.76
N ILE A 61 -20.59 -21.11 -0.08
CA ILE A 61 -21.06 -20.03 0.80
C ILE A 61 -21.09 -18.66 0.11
N ARG A 62 -20.86 -18.59 -1.20
CA ARG A 62 -20.80 -17.30 -1.91
C ARG A 62 -22.21 -16.72 -2.06
N HIS A 63 -22.41 -15.49 -1.63
CA HIS A 63 -23.68 -14.79 -1.85
C HIS A 63 -23.82 -14.31 -3.31
N PRO A 64 -24.99 -14.48 -3.97
CA PRO A 64 -25.21 -14.05 -5.36
C PRO A 64 -25.15 -12.53 -5.57
N ASP A 65 -25.43 -11.73 -4.53
CA ASP A 65 -25.28 -10.26 -4.54
C ASP A 65 -23.83 -9.77 -4.64
N MET A 66 -22.83 -10.63 -4.41
CA MET A 66 -21.44 -10.18 -4.48
C MET A 66 -21.04 -9.84 -5.92
N PRO A 67 -20.46 -8.66 -6.16
CA PRO A 67 -19.86 -8.33 -7.45
C PRO A 67 -18.84 -9.38 -7.87
N ARG A 68 -18.81 -9.71 -9.15
CA ARG A 68 -17.82 -10.61 -9.77
C ARG A 68 -16.42 -10.01 -9.71
N ALA A 69 -16.30 -8.68 -9.76
CA ALA A 69 -15.05 -7.93 -9.61
C ALA A 69 -14.22 -8.38 -8.42
N VAL A 70 -14.83 -8.46 -7.23
CA VAL A 70 -14.14 -8.76 -5.97
C VAL A 70 -13.48 -10.14 -6.03
N PHE A 71 -14.18 -11.14 -6.56
CA PHE A 71 -13.63 -12.48 -6.69
C PHE A 71 -12.62 -12.59 -7.83
N TRP A 72 -12.76 -11.80 -8.91
CA TRP A 72 -11.74 -11.73 -9.96
C TRP A 72 -10.42 -11.19 -9.40
N LEU A 73 -10.46 -10.06 -8.69
CA LEU A 73 -9.30 -9.48 -8.00
C LEU A 73 -8.71 -10.46 -6.98
N LEU A 74 -9.57 -11.10 -6.17
CA LEU A 74 -9.14 -12.10 -5.20
C LEU A 74 -8.35 -13.24 -5.85
N TRP A 75 -8.87 -13.86 -6.91
CA TRP A 75 -8.19 -14.96 -7.58
C TRP A 75 -6.89 -14.52 -8.24
N GLN A 76 -6.89 -13.39 -8.95
CA GLN A 76 -5.68 -12.83 -9.56
C GLN A 76 -4.59 -12.59 -8.52
N THR A 77 -4.93 -11.98 -7.39
CA THR A 77 -3.97 -11.65 -6.34
C THR A 77 -3.40 -12.91 -5.67
N ILE A 78 -4.24 -13.85 -5.22
CA ILE A 78 -3.74 -15.04 -4.51
C ILE A 78 -3.01 -16.03 -5.43
N GLN A 79 -3.36 -16.07 -6.72
CA GLN A 79 -2.63 -16.88 -7.71
C GLN A 79 -1.25 -16.28 -8.05
N SER A 80 -1.08 -14.96 -7.88
CA SER A 80 0.23 -14.29 -7.97
C SER A 80 1.11 -14.49 -6.72
N GLY A 81 0.66 -15.28 -5.73
CA GLY A 81 1.38 -15.49 -4.48
C GLY A 81 1.29 -14.31 -3.51
N ARG A 82 0.40 -13.35 -3.77
CA ARG A 82 0.17 -12.17 -2.91
C ARG A 82 -1.07 -12.38 -2.02
N PRO A 83 -1.08 -11.85 -0.80
CA PRO A 83 -2.26 -11.92 0.05
C PRO A 83 -3.30 -10.89 -0.36
N ILE A 84 -4.54 -11.05 0.10
CA ILE A 84 -5.62 -10.09 -0.17
C ILE A 84 -6.58 -9.94 1.00
N GLY A 85 -6.97 -8.69 1.27
CA GLY A 85 -8.10 -8.35 2.14
C GLY A 85 -9.35 -8.03 1.31
N ALA A 86 -10.51 -8.53 1.71
CA ALA A 86 -11.76 -8.24 1.02
C ALA A 86 -12.98 -8.27 1.94
N TYR A 87 -13.87 -7.29 1.78
CA TYR A 87 -15.24 -7.42 2.30
C TYR A 87 -16.01 -8.44 1.46
N VAL A 88 -16.62 -9.43 2.10
CA VAL A 88 -17.35 -10.51 1.43
C VAL A 88 -18.68 -10.77 2.14
N LYS A 89 -19.77 -10.74 1.37
CA LYS A 89 -21.08 -11.25 1.79
C LYS A 89 -21.15 -12.74 1.45
N ASN A 90 -21.48 -13.54 2.44
CA ASN A 90 -21.65 -14.98 2.31
C ASN A 90 -23.11 -15.38 2.54
N LEU A 91 -23.49 -16.53 2.04
CA LEU A 91 -24.81 -17.16 2.18
C LEU A 91 -24.64 -18.43 3.04
N ALA A 92 -25.37 -18.50 4.14
CA ALA A 92 -25.45 -19.69 4.98
C ALA A 92 -26.41 -20.72 4.36
N LYS A 93 -26.29 -21.98 4.78
CA LYS A 93 -27.10 -23.10 4.28
C LYS A 93 -28.61 -22.87 4.42
N ASP A 94 -29.02 -22.16 5.46
CA ASP A 94 -30.42 -21.84 5.80
C ASP A 94 -31.00 -20.63 5.02
N GLY A 95 -30.21 -20.02 4.12
CA GLY A 95 -30.62 -18.88 3.31
C GLY A 95 -30.32 -17.51 3.92
N ARG A 96 -29.88 -17.43 5.18
CA ARG A 96 -29.39 -16.17 5.78
C ARG A 96 -28.06 -15.75 5.18
N TYR A 97 -27.67 -14.51 5.41
CA TYR A 97 -26.36 -13.99 4.97
C TYR A 97 -25.48 -13.59 6.14
N TYR A 98 -24.19 -13.41 5.89
CA TYR A 98 -23.28 -12.78 6.85
C TYR A 98 -22.16 -12.06 6.12
N TRP A 99 -21.75 -10.90 6.63
CA TRP A 99 -20.61 -10.16 6.10
C TRP A 99 -19.33 -10.46 6.88
N VAL A 100 -18.23 -10.53 6.17
CA VAL A 100 -16.89 -10.65 6.74
C VAL A 100 -15.95 -9.65 6.09
N PHE A 101 -14.92 -9.23 6.81
CA PHE A 101 -13.65 -8.88 6.19
C PHE A 101 -12.77 -10.13 6.18
N ALA A 102 -12.44 -10.63 4.99
CA ALA A 102 -11.63 -11.82 4.79
C ALA A 102 -10.19 -11.42 4.48
N VAL A 103 -9.24 -11.94 5.26
CA VAL A 103 -7.80 -11.89 5.01
C VAL A 103 -7.39 -13.24 4.44
N VAL A 104 -6.97 -13.27 3.18
CA VAL A 104 -6.60 -14.50 2.46
C VAL A 104 -5.10 -14.52 2.23
N MET A 105 -4.45 -15.58 2.71
CA MET A 105 -3.02 -15.82 2.60
C MET A 105 -2.76 -17.02 1.68
N PRO A 106 -1.88 -16.88 0.67
CA PRO A 106 -1.37 -18.03 -0.05
C PRO A 106 -0.47 -18.91 0.83
N MET A 107 -0.54 -20.21 0.59
CA MET A 107 0.32 -21.23 1.19
C MET A 107 0.72 -22.24 0.10
N ASP A 108 1.75 -23.05 0.36
CA ASP A 108 2.33 -23.95 -0.64
C ASP A 108 1.26 -24.88 -1.28
N ASP A 109 0.33 -25.39 -0.46
CA ASP A 109 -0.71 -26.31 -0.90
C ASP A 109 -2.13 -25.70 -0.96
N GLY A 110 -2.24 -24.37 -1.14
CA GLY A 110 -3.53 -23.71 -1.33
C GLY A 110 -3.64 -22.36 -0.61
N TYR A 111 -4.74 -22.16 0.13
CA TYR A 111 -5.06 -20.85 0.70
C TYR A 111 -5.62 -20.95 2.12
N LEU A 112 -5.23 -20.01 2.97
CA LEU A 112 -5.85 -19.75 4.28
C LEU A 112 -6.71 -18.49 4.16
N SER A 113 -7.98 -18.55 4.59
CA SER A 113 -8.85 -17.38 4.70
C SER A 113 -9.30 -17.22 6.14
N VAL A 114 -8.81 -16.16 6.81
CA VAL A 114 -9.23 -15.77 8.17
C VAL A 114 -10.22 -14.62 8.06
N ARG A 115 -11.28 -14.64 8.86
CA ARG A 115 -12.43 -13.74 8.72
C ARG A 115 -12.80 -13.11 10.03
N ILE A 116 -13.01 -11.80 9.97
CA ILE A 116 -13.46 -10.97 11.06
C ILE A 116 -14.79 -10.32 10.70
N LYS A 117 -15.60 -10.00 11.72
CA LYS A 117 -16.81 -9.22 11.53
C LYS A 117 -16.44 -7.78 11.13
N PRO A 118 -16.99 -7.24 10.02
CA PRO A 118 -16.74 -5.87 9.62
C PRO A 118 -17.54 -4.92 10.52
N SER A 119 -16.85 -3.90 11.01
CA SER A 119 -17.37 -2.80 11.84
C SER A 119 -16.68 -1.46 11.53
N GLY A 120 -15.75 -1.45 10.58
CA GLY A 120 -14.99 -0.27 10.17
C GLY A 120 -15.86 0.78 9.47
N PRO A 121 -15.42 2.04 9.47
CA PRO A 121 -16.19 3.15 8.90
C PRO A 121 -16.29 3.08 7.37
N LEU A 122 -15.41 2.35 6.67
CA LEU A 122 -15.50 2.12 5.23
C LEU A 122 -16.61 1.12 4.84
N PHE A 123 -17.02 0.25 5.75
CA PHE A 123 -17.91 -0.85 5.43
C PHE A 123 -19.27 -0.43 4.84
N PRO A 124 -19.98 0.59 5.37
CA PRO A 124 -21.23 1.06 4.77
C PRO A 124 -21.07 1.58 3.33
N ALA A 125 -19.96 2.27 3.04
CA ALA A 125 -19.66 2.75 1.70
C ALA A 125 -19.39 1.58 0.75
N VAL A 126 -18.61 0.58 1.18
CA VAL A 126 -18.36 -0.65 0.39
C VAL A 126 -19.66 -1.37 0.06
N GLN A 127 -20.60 -1.48 1.00
CA GLN A 127 -21.91 -2.08 0.72
C GLN A 127 -22.69 -1.31 -0.36
N ALA A 128 -22.64 0.02 -0.33
CA ALA A 128 -23.27 0.85 -1.35
C ALA A 128 -22.62 0.67 -2.73
N GLU A 129 -21.30 0.72 -2.80
CA GLU A 129 -20.53 0.55 -4.04
C GLU A 129 -20.71 -0.86 -4.62
N TYR A 130 -20.72 -1.91 -3.80
CA TYR A 130 -20.98 -3.28 -4.26
C TYR A 130 -22.39 -3.44 -4.82
N ARG A 131 -23.42 -2.85 -4.19
CA ARG A 131 -24.78 -2.88 -4.74
C ARG A 131 -24.86 -2.19 -6.10
N ALA A 132 -24.25 -1.02 -6.22
CA ALA A 132 -24.22 -0.27 -7.48
C ALA A 132 -23.48 -1.05 -8.58
N LEU A 133 -22.29 -1.58 -8.28
CA LEU A 133 -21.50 -2.36 -9.21
C LEU A 133 -22.23 -3.65 -9.62
N ARG A 134 -22.85 -4.37 -8.68
CA ARG A 134 -23.61 -5.59 -8.97
C ARG A 134 -24.80 -5.31 -9.89
N ALA A 135 -25.54 -4.22 -9.65
CA ALA A 135 -26.63 -3.82 -10.53
C ALA A 135 -26.12 -3.52 -11.95
N ARG A 136 -24.98 -2.85 -12.08
CA ARG A 136 -24.35 -2.54 -13.36
C ARG A 136 -23.85 -3.80 -14.08
N GLU A 137 -23.23 -4.74 -13.37
CA GLU A 137 -22.81 -6.04 -13.93
C GLU A 137 -23.97 -6.78 -14.60
N LEU A 138 -25.16 -6.72 -13.99
CA LEU A 138 -26.37 -7.38 -14.51
C LEU A 138 -26.97 -6.63 -15.70
N ALA A 139 -27.04 -5.30 -15.63
CA ALA A 139 -27.60 -4.47 -16.68
C ALA A 139 -26.74 -4.50 -17.95
N ASP A 140 -25.42 -4.31 -17.79
CA ASP A 140 -24.48 -4.17 -18.89
C ASP A 140 -23.84 -5.52 -19.30
N LYS A 141 -24.18 -6.62 -18.60
CA LYS A 141 -23.61 -7.97 -18.79
C LYS A 141 -22.08 -8.01 -18.74
N LEU A 142 -21.50 -7.25 -17.80
CA LEU A 142 -20.05 -7.10 -17.68
C LEU A 142 -19.35 -8.44 -17.42
N SER A 143 -18.17 -8.60 -18.03
CA SER A 143 -17.24 -9.65 -17.64
C SER A 143 -16.69 -9.40 -16.22
N PRO A 144 -16.14 -10.41 -15.53
CA PRO A 144 -15.49 -10.19 -14.23
C PRO A 144 -14.33 -9.19 -14.30
N GLU A 145 -13.61 -9.18 -15.40
CA GLU A 145 -12.46 -8.29 -15.65
C GLU A 145 -12.92 -6.85 -15.86
N ASP A 146 -13.92 -6.61 -16.72
CA ASP A 146 -14.48 -5.27 -16.93
C ASP A 146 -15.08 -4.72 -15.63
N SER A 147 -15.77 -5.57 -14.86
CA SER A 147 -16.29 -5.19 -13.56
C SER A 147 -15.18 -4.83 -12.57
N ALA A 148 -14.07 -5.58 -12.58
CA ALA A 148 -12.90 -5.27 -11.76
C ALA A 148 -12.25 -3.94 -12.16
N ALA A 149 -12.13 -3.65 -13.46
CA ALA A 149 -11.64 -2.38 -13.96
C ALA A 149 -12.50 -1.19 -13.45
N LEU A 150 -13.83 -1.33 -13.50
CA LEU A 150 -14.74 -0.31 -12.94
C LEU A 150 -14.61 -0.16 -11.42
N LEU A 151 -14.40 -1.25 -10.69
CA LEU A 151 -14.17 -1.19 -9.25
C LEU A 151 -12.88 -0.44 -8.93
N LEU A 152 -11.80 -0.70 -9.67
CA LEU A 152 -10.51 -0.01 -9.51
C LEU A 152 -10.61 1.47 -9.86
N GLU A 153 -11.32 1.83 -10.95
CA GLU A 153 -11.60 3.22 -11.30
C GLU A 153 -12.37 3.93 -10.16
N ARG A 154 -13.36 3.23 -9.60
CA ARG A 154 -14.17 3.76 -8.50
C ARG A 154 -13.36 3.96 -7.22
N LEU A 155 -12.46 3.03 -6.90
CA LEU A 155 -11.52 3.16 -5.78
C LEU A 155 -10.62 4.38 -5.95
N ASN A 156 -10.05 4.57 -7.14
CA ASN A 156 -9.22 5.73 -7.44
C ASN A 156 -9.99 7.05 -7.28
N ALA A 157 -11.24 7.11 -7.75
CA ALA A 157 -12.12 8.27 -7.56
C ALA A 157 -12.46 8.55 -6.07
N LEU A 158 -12.40 7.52 -5.22
CA LEU A 158 -12.60 7.63 -3.77
C LEU A 158 -11.30 7.92 -3.00
N GLY A 159 -10.18 8.12 -3.70
CA GLY A 159 -8.88 8.43 -3.11
C GLY A 159 -8.04 7.21 -2.75
N PHE A 160 -8.36 6.03 -3.30
CA PHE A 160 -7.56 4.81 -3.17
C PHE A 160 -6.89 4.49 -4.53
N PRO A 161 -5.61 4.87 -4.74
CA PRO A 161 -4.88 4.63 -6.00
C PRO A 161 -4.86 3.18 -6.47
N SER A 162 -4.95 2.22 -5.54
CA SER A 162 -4.89 0.78 -5.82
C SER A 162 -5.80 -0.01 -4.87
N TYR A 163 -6.09 -1.26 -5.25
CA TYR A 163 -6.83 -2.18 -4.36
C TYR A 163 -5.99 -2.56 -3.14
N GLU A 164 -4.67 -2.66 -3.31
CA GLU A 164 -3.70 -2.95 -2.25
C GLU A 164 -3.71 -1.88 -1.16
N GLU A 165 -3.74 -0.60 -1.52
CA GLU A 165 -3.87 0.50 -0.56
C GLU A 165 -5.23 0.48 0.14
N PHE A 166 -6.31 0.23 -0.63
CA PHE A 166 -7.65 0.09 -0.06
C PHE A 166 -7.72 -1.04 0.97
N MET A 167 -7.21 -2.24 0.66
CA MET A 167 -7.30 -3.39 1.56
C MET A 167 -6.44 -3.21 2.81
N ALA A 168 -5.29 -2.54 2.72
CA ALA A 168 -4.44 -2.22 3.86
C ALA A 168 -5.13 -1.25 4.82
N GLN A 169 -5.67 -0.14 4.29
CA GLN A 169 -6.40 0.83 5.09
C GLN A 169 -7.68 0.24 5.69
N ALA A 170 -8.45 -0.52 4.91
CA ALA A 170 -9.67 -1.15 5.38
C ALA A 170 -9.37 -2.11 6.53
N LEU A 171 -8.39 -3.01 6.38
CA LEU A 171 -8.01 -3.94 7.44
C LEU A 171 -7.52 -3.22 8.70
N GLY A 172 -6.71 -2.16 8.53
CA GLY A 172 -6.23 -1.36 9.66
C GLY A 172 -7.37 -0.70 10.44
N GLN A 173 -8.38 -0.17 9.75
CA GLN A 173 -9.56 0.41 10.40
C GLN A 173 -10.46 -0.63 11.06
N GLU A 174 -10.61 -1.82 10.46
CA GLU A 174 -11.32 -2.93 11.10
C GLU A 174 -10.66 -3.35 12.41
N LEU A 175 -9.32 -3.47 12.41
CA LEU A 175 -8.56 -3.77 13.62
C LEU A 175 -8.66 -2.67 14.67
N ALA A 176 -8.60 -1.39 14.27
CA ALA A 176 -8.77 -0.27 15.20
C ALA A 176 -10.14 -0.31 15.91
N GLN A 177 -11.22 -0.62 15.16
CA GLN A 177 -12.55 -0.79 15.76
C GLN A 177 -12.60 -2.01 16.70
N ARG A 178 -11.97 -3.12 16.35
CA ARG A 178 -11.88 -4.30 17.24
C ARG A 178 -11.05 -4.02 18.50
N ALA A 179 -9.95 -3.28 18.38
CA ALA A 179 -9.03 -2.92 19.45
C ALA A 179 -9.65 -1.97 20.50
N SER A 180 -10.62 -1.15 20.10
CA SER A 180 -11.42 -0.34 21.04
C SER A 180 -12.19 -1.17 22.09
N VAL A 181 -12.24 -2.50 21.90
CA VAL A 181 -12.81 -3.48 22.82
C VAL A 181 -11.73 -4.24 23.64
N GLY A 182 -10.45 -3.80 23.61
CA GLY A 182 -9.42 -4.22 24.57
C GLY A 182 -8.03 -4.60 24.03
N SER A 183 -7.46 -3.96 23.00
CA SER A 183 -6.07 -4.23 22.58
C SER A 183 -5.22 -2.99 22.23
N ASP A 184 -3.93 -3.06 22.55
CA ASP A 184 -2.90 -2.04 22.25
C ASP A 184 -2.53 -1.92 20.75
N GLY A 185 -3.13 -2.74 19.88
CA GLY A 185 -2.79 -2.83 18.45
C GLY A 185 -3.12 -1.56 17.64
N GLY A 186 -4.15 -0.81 18.04
CA GLY A 186 -4.56 0.42 17.34
C GLY A 186 -3.48 1.51 17.31
N THR A 187 -2.66 1.61 18.38
CA THR A 187 -1.55 2.58 18.46
C THR A 187 -0.45 2.26 17.45
N ARG A 188 -0.32 0.99 17.06
CA ARG A 188 0.75 0.55 16.19
C ARG A 188 0.53 0.94 14.74
N LEU A 189 -0.64 0.58 14.20
CA LEU A 189 -1.02 0.88 12.82
C LEU A 189 -1.03 2.40 12.56
N ALA A 190 -1.48 3.19 13.53
CA ALA A 190 -1.45 4.66 13.45
C ALA A 190 -0.03 5.26 13.30
N ALA A 191 1.02 4.57 13.77
CA ALA A 191 2.39 5.02 13.57
C ALA A 191 2.89 4.76 12.14
N LEU A 192 2.42 3.68 11.50
CA LEU A 192 2.77 3.36 10.12
C LEU A 192 2.01 4.24 9.12
N ASP A 193 0.78 4.66 9.45
CA ASP A 193 0.06 5.68 8.65
C ASP A 193 0.88 6.98 8.51
N LYS A 194 1.56 7.39 9.60
CA LYS A 194 2.49 8.54 9.55
C LYS A 194 3.68 8.28 8.63
N VAL A 195 4.23 7.07 8.63
CA VAL A 195 5.33 6.69 7.72
C VAL A 195 4.88 6.77 6.26
N ILE A 196 3.68 6.24 5.94
CA ILE A 196 3.10 6.34 4.60
C ILE A 196 2.93 7.81 4.21
N ALA A 197 2.36 8.64 5.07
CA ALA A 197 2.18 10.07 4.81
C ALA A 197 3.53 10.79 4.54
N SER A 198 4.58 10.50 5.33
CA SER A 198 5.91 11.04 5.10
C SER A 198 6.53 10.55 3.79
N LEU A 199 6.29 9.29 3.37
CA LEU A 199 6.73 8.77 2.07
C LEU A 199 6.02 9.44 0.90
N THR A 200 4.71 9.65 0.99
CA THR A 200 3.95 10.40 -0.03
C THR A 200 4.46 11.84 -0.15
N ALA A 201 4.74 12.51 0.97
CA ALA A 201 5.35 13.83 0.96
C ALA A 201 6.75 13.82 0.34
N ALA A 202 7.58 12.83 0.67
CA ALA A 202 8.94 12.70 0.12
C ALA A 202 8.93 12.48 -1.40
N THR A 203 7.98 11.67 -1.89
CA THR A 203 7.75 11.46 -3.33
C THR A 203 7.48 12.78 -4.04
N ARG A 204 6.61 13.62 -3.47
CA ARG A 204 6.27 14.93 -4.03
C ARG A 204 7.48 15.85 -4.09
N GLU A 205 8.24 15.93 -2.99
CA GLU A 205 9.45 16.78 -2.94
C GLU A 205 10.53 16.30 -3.91
N GLN A 206 10.70 14.98 -4.05
CA GLN A 206 11.63 14.40 -5.01
C GLN A 206 11.22 14.72 -6.46
N GLY A 207 9.93 14.56 -6.79
CA GLY A 207 9.41 14.88 -8.11
C GLY A 207 9.63 16.35 -8.47
N ALA A 208 9.36 17.26 -7.53
CA ALA A 208 9.60 18.68 -7.72
C ALA A 208 11.10 19.01 -7.83
N LEU A 209 11.95 18.37 -7.04
CA LEU A 209 13.41 18.54 -7.11
C LEU A 209 13.96 18.18 -8.50
N ILE A 210 13.51 17.06 -9.07
CA ILE A 210 13.90 16.65 -10.42
C ILE A 210 13.50 17.71 -11.46
N GLN A 211 12.26 18.21 -11.39
CA GLN A 211 11.78 19.26 -12.29
C GLN A 211 12.61 20.55 -12.18
N THR A 212 12.96 20.96 -10.96
CA THR A 212 13.81 22.14 -10.71
C THR A 212 15.19 21.97 -11.35
N PHE A 213 15.79 20.78 -11.26
CA PHE A 213 17.08 20.48 -11.89
C PHE A 213 17.03 20.39 -13.41
N GLU A 214 15.94 19.88 -13.98
CA GLU A 214 15.74 19.87 -15.43
C GLU A 214 15.63 21.29 -15.99
N ALA A 215 14.92 22.19 -15.31
CA ALA A 215 14.83 23.60 -15.68
C ALA A 215 16.22 24.30 -15.65
N LEU A 216 17.05 23.94 -14.66
CA LEU A 216 18.40 24.47 -14.47
C LEU A 216 19.35 24.20 -15.66
N GLN A 217 19.14 23.11 -16.41
CA GLN A 217 20.01 22.73 -17.53
C GLN A 217 20.03 23.77 -18.67
N SER A 218 18.98 24.58 -18.78
CA SER A 218 18.90 25.64 -19.79
C SER A 218 19.79 26.84 -19.47
N ILE A 219 20.14 27.06 -18.19
CA ILE A 219 20.82 28.25 -17.71
C ILE A 219 22.24 28.38 -18.31
N PRO A 220 23.11 27.35 -18.30
CA PRO A 220 24.43 27.46 -18.92
C PRO A 220 24.36 27.82 -20.40
N THR A 221 23.40 27.28 -21.13
CA THR A 221 23.22 27.59 -22.55
C THR A 221 22.89 29.08 -22.73
N ASN A 222 22.01 29.63 -21.90
CA ASN A 222 21.67 31.05 -21.91
C ASN A 222 22.88 31.93 -21.57
N MET A 223 23.64 31.58 -20.51
CA MET A 223 24.87 32.29 -20.14
C MET A 223 25.88 32.31 -21.29
N ARG A 224 26.02 31.21 -22.04
CA ARG A 224 26.92 31.12 -23.19
C ARG A 224 26.48 32.01 -24.36
N ILE A 225 25.17 32.09 -24.62
CA ILE A 225 24.62 33.00 -25.63
C ILE A 225 24.91 34.46 -25.28
N PHE A 226 24.78 34.84 -24.00
CA PHE A 226 25.15 36.17 -23.54
C PHE A 226 26.65 36.43 -23.63
N ALA A 227 27.49 35.47 -23.22
CA ALA A 227 28.94 35.58 -23.31
C ALA A 227 29.42 35.85 -24.76
N ALA A 228 28.86 35.14 -25.74
CA ALA A 228 29.19 35.33 -27.15
C ALA A 228 28.83 36.72 -27.69
N ARG A 229 27.81 37.37 -27.14
CA ARG A 229 27.41 38.75 -27.51
C ARG A 229 28.31 39.82 -26.89
N LEU A 230 29.13 39.46 -25.91
CA LEU A 230 30.00 40.35 -25.14
C LEU A 230 31.48 40.22 -25.54
N GLU A 231 31.80 39.53 -26.65
CA GLU A 231 33.16 39.46 -27.17
C GLU A 231 33.74 40.87 -27.46
N PRO A 232 34.98 41.17 -27.04
CA PRO A 232 36.02 40.25 -26.56
C PRO A 232 36.04 39.94 -25.05
N VAL A 233 35.09 40.47 -24.27
CA VAL A 233 35.10 40.43 -22.80
C VAL A 233 34.38 39.21 -22.20
N GLY A 234 33.77 38.35 -23.03
CA GLY A 234 32.92 37.22 -22.62
C GLY A 234 33.65 35.95 -22.14
N GLY A 235 34.99 35.89 -22.24
CA GLY A 235 35.79 34.72 -21.87
C GLY A 235 35.54 34.18 -20.44
N PRO A 236 35.59 35.03 -19.39
CA PRO A 236 35.31 34.60 -18.02
C PRO A 236 33.90 34.01 -17.83
N ILE A 237 32.88 34.59 -18.47
CA ILE A 237 31.49 34.10 -18.39
C ILE A 237 31.35 32.72 -19.03
N THR A 238 32.07 32.48 -20.13
CA THR A 238 32.11 31.17 -20.79
C THR A 238 32.69 30.10 -19.86
N ALA A 239 33.80 30.39 -19.18
CA ALA A 239 34.40 29.47 -18.21
C ALA A 239 33.47 29.19 -17.01
N ILE A 240 32.81 30.22 -16.48
CA ILE A 240 31.82 30.08 -15.39
C ILE A 240 30.66 29.19 -15.84
N SER A 241 30.14 29.42 -17.05
CA SER A 241 29.06 28.62 -17.63
C SER A 241 29.47 27.15 -17.83
N ASP A 242 30.69 26.88 -18.29
CA ASP A 242 31.18 25.51 -18.48
C ASP A 242 31.33 24.77 -17.16
N ASN A 243 31.93 25.42 -16.16
CA ASN A 243 32.06 24.86 -14.82
C ASN A 243 30.70 24.58 -14.19
N TYR A 244 29.75 25.50 -14.36
CA TYR A 244 28.38 25.30 -13.88
C TYR A 244 27.70 24.11 -14.55
N LYS A 245 27.85 23.97 -15.87
CA LYS A 245 27.27 22.86 -16.64
C LYS A 245 27.79 21.50 -16.17
N VAL A 246 29.11 21.39 -15.92
CA VAL A 246 29.72 20.15 -15.43
C VAL A 246 29.21 19.81 -14.03
N ALA A 247 29.25 20.77 -13.10
CA ALA A 247 28.84 20.54 -11.72
C ALA A 247 27.33 20.25 -11.58
N SER A 248 26.48 20.91 -12.37
CA SER A 248 25.04 20.62 -12.38
C SER A 248 24.71 19.26 -13.00
N ALA A 249 25.46 18.81 -14.01
CA ALA A 249 25.26 17.49 -14.62
C ALA A 249 25.54 16.34 -13.63
N GLU A 250 26.56 16.47 -12.77
CA GLU A 250 26.86 15.48 -11.73
C GLU A 250 25.70 15.31 -10.75
N ILE A 251 25.04 16.41 -10.36
CA ILE A 251 23.87 16.38 -9.47
C ILE A 251 22.68 15.68 -10.12
N ILE A 252 22.42 15.95 -11.40
CA ILE A 252 21.33 15.32 -12.14
C ILE A 252 21.54 13.80 -12.21
N GLU A 253 22.76 13.35 -12.42
CA GLU A 253 23.07 11.91 -12.45
C GLU A 253 22.82 11.26 -11.09
N GLN A 254 23.26 11.91 -10.00
CA GLN A 254 22.95 11.43 -8.64
C GLN A 254 21.44 11.38 -8.37
N LEU A 255 20.66 12.36 -8.83
CA LEU A 255 19.20 12.35 -8.66
C LEU A 255 18.51 11.27 -9.49
N ARG A 256 18.96 11.05 -10.74
CA ARG A 256 18.44 9.98 -11.59
C ARG A 256 18.70 8.60 -11.03
N SER A 257 19.79 8.40 -10.29
CA SER A 257 20.03 7.14 -9.59
C SER A 257 18.91 6.76 -8.60
N PHE A 258 18.15 7.74 -8.08
CA PHE A 258 16.96 7.50 -7.26
C PHE A 258 15.67 7.25 -8.06
N ALA A 259 15.66 7.59 -9.34
CA ALA A 259 14.48 7.45 -10.19
C ALA A 259 14.30 6.01 -10.75
N GLY A 260 15.35 5.17 -10.70
CA GLY A 260 15.30 3.74 -11.03
C GLY A 260 14.69 3.38 -12.40
N GLN A 261 14.56 2.08 -12.69
CA GLN A 261 13.78 1.59 -13.83
C GLN A 261 12.29 1.37 -13.51
N ASP A 262 11.92 1.24 -12.22
CA ASP A 262 10.55 0.93 -11.75
C ASP A 262 9.83 2.11 -11.06
N GLY A 263 10.18 3.34 -11.43
CA GLY A 263 9.72 4.56 -10.76
C GLY A 263 10.63 5.00 -9.61
N ASN A 264 10.31 6.16 -9.03
CA ASN A 264 11.18 6.78 -8.02
C ASN A 264 11.25 5.96 -6.72
N LEU A 265 12.35 6.10 -6.00
CA LEU A 265 12.61 5.38 -4.75
C LEU A 265 11.46 5.51 -3.76
N CYS A 266 10.88 6.70 -3.61
CA CYS A 266 9.81 6.93 -2.65
C CYS A 266 8.51 6.18 -3.00
N ASP A 267 8.17 6.06 -4.29
CA ASP A 267 7.02 5.26 -4.77
C ASP A 267 7.22 3.77 -4.48
N ARG A 268 8.45 3.28 -4.67
CA ARG A 268 8.81 1.90 -4.31
C ARG A 268 8.65 1.69 -2.80
N LEU A 269 9.15 2.62 -2.01
CA LEU A 269 9.09 2.55 -0.55
C LEU A 269 7.66 2.65 -0.02
N ALA A 270 6.83 3.51 -0.60
CA ALA A 270 5.42 3.61 -0.25
C ALA A 270 4.70 2.28 -0.45
N ARG A 271 4.97 1.58 -1.56
CA ARG A 271 4.45 0.22 -1.82
C ARG A 271 4.96 -0.80 -0.81
N VAL A 272 6.27 -0.84 -0.57
CA VAL A 272 6.89 -1.78 0.40
C VAL A 272 6.34 -1.56 1.81
N VAL A 273 6.18 -0.32 2.25
CA VAL A 273 5.59 0.00 3.56
C VAL A 273 4.09 -0.34 3.59
N GLY A 274 3.34 -0.06 2.53
CA GLY A 274 1.93 -0.45 2.40
C GLY A 274 1.74 -1.95 2.54
N ASP A 275 2.56 -2.74 1.85
CA ASP A 275 2.59 -4.20 1.97
C ASP A 275 2.92 -4.62 3.41
N ALA A 276 3.92 -4.01 4.03
CA ALA A 276 4.28 -4.31 5.42
C ALA A 276 3.14 -4.02 6.42
N VAL A 277 2.41 -2.91 6.23
CA VAL A 277 1.24 -2.57 7.05
C VAL A 277 0.17 -3.65 6.93
N PHE A 278 -0.17 -4.04 5.70
CA PHE A 278 -1.15 -5.10 5.48
C PHE A 278 -0.70 -6.42 6.13
N MET A 279 0.58 -6.79 5.96
CA MET A 279 1.13 -8.03 6.51
C MET A 279 1.14 -8.05 8.04
N LEU A 280 1.44 -6.92 8.70
CA LEU A 280 1.33 -6.79 10.17
C LEU A 280 -0.11 -6.92 10.63
N ALA A 281 -1.02 -6.22 9.98
CA ALA A 281 -2.44 -6.28 10.29
C ALA A 281 -3.00 -7.70 10.10
N ALA A 282 -2.61 -8.38 9.01
CA ALA A 282 -2.95 -9.78 8.77
C ALA A 282 -2.37 -10.71 9.87
N ALA A 283 -1.14 -10.45 10.32
CA ALA A 283 -0.52 -11.21 11.40
C ALA A 283 -1.23 -11.00 12.76
N GLU A 284 -1.77 -9.81 13.03
CA GLU A 284 -2.59 -9.55 14.22
C GLU A 284 -3.90 -10.34 14.19
N VAL A 285 -4.62 -10.31 13.06
CA VAL A 285 -5.82 -11.14 12.85
C VAL A 285 -5.51 -12.62 13.06
N GLN A 286 -4.40 -13.11 12.51
CA GLN A 286 -3.99 -14.51 12.67
C GLN A 286 -3.57 -14.83 14.12
N SER A 287 -2.97 -13.89 14.85
CA SER A 287 -2.64 -14.06 16.27
C SER A 287 -3.89 -14.21 17.13
N ASP A 288 -4.92 -13.40 16.86
CA ASP A 288 -6.22 -13.53 17.52
C ASP A 288 -6.90 -14.85 17.20
N LEU A 289 -6.81 -15.29 15.94
CA LEU A 289 -7.27 -16.63 15.54
C LEU A 289 -6.58 -17.72 16.34
N LEU A 290 -5.24 -17.73 16.38
CA LEU A 290 -4.48 -18.73 17.12
C LEU A 290 -4.84 -18.73 18.61
N ARG A 291 -5.07 -17.56 19.21
CA ARG A 291 -5.47 -17.45 20.61
C ARG A 291 -6.84 -18.07 20.86
N GLN A 292 -7.84 -17.75 20.05
CA GLN A 292 -9.19 -18.32 20.17
C GLN A 292 -9.19 -19.82 19.87
N PHE A 293 -8.49 -20.21 18.81
CA PHE A 293 -8.46 -21.57 18.33
C PHE A 293 -7.77 -22.54 19.30
N ARG A 294 -6.80 -22.08 20.11
CA ARG A 294 -6.25 -22.87 21.24
C ARG A 294 -7.28 -23.15 22.35
N GLY A 295 -8.30 -22.31 22.49
CA GLY A 295 -9.36 -22.46 23.49
C GLY A 295 -10.57 -23.27 23.01
N GLU A 296 -10.72 -23.51 21.71
CA GLU A 296 -11.85 -24.28 21.16
C GLU A 296 -11.81 -25.74 21.67
N GLN A 297 -12.97 -26.39 21.82
CA GLN A 297 -13.04 -27.80 22.25
C GLN A 297 -13.65 -28.70 21.19
N GLU A 298 -14.28 -28.12 20.15
CA GLU A 298 -14.95 -28.87 19.10
C GLU A 298 -13.93 -29.50 18.12
N PRO A 299 -14.15 -30.73 17.66
CA PRO A 299 -13.30 -31.37 16.65
C PRO A 299 -13.31 -30.64 15.31
N LEU A 300 -12.16 -30.64 14.63
CA LEU A 300 -11.91 -30.00 13.31
C LEU A 300 -12.38 -30.82 12.10
N GLY A 301 -13.36 -31.69 12.29
CA GLY A 301 -13.63 -32.75 11.33
C GLY A 301 -12.42 -33.69 11.22
N PRO A 302 -11.84 -33.92 10.02
CA PRO A 302 -10.77 -34.88 9.82
C PRO A 302 -9.35 -34.34 10.09
N ALA A 303 -9.18 -33.04 10.33
CA ALA A 303 -7.85 -32.45 10.52
C ALA A 303 -7.33 -32.66 11.96
N ASP A 304 -6.03 -32.90 12.10
CA ASP A 304 -5.35 -32.89 13.39
C ASP A 304 -5.17 -31.46 13.90
N ARG A 305 -5.44 -31.25 15.18
CA ARG A 305 -5.46 -29.91 15.77
C ARG A 305 -4.07 -29.34 15.97
N ASP A 306 -3.11 -30.16 16.40
CA ASP A 306 -1.77 -29.69 16.71
C ASP A 306 -1.03 -29.40 15.39
N GLU A 307 -1.24 -30.23 14.36
CA GLU A 307 -0.75 -29.94 13.01
C GLU A 307 -1.34 -28.64 12.44
N GLU A 308 -2.65 -28.41 12.61
CA GLU A 308 -3.30 -27.20 12.12
C GLU A 308 -2.83 -25.95 12.88
N LEU A 309 -2.67 -26.03 14.21
CA LEU A 309 -2.10 -24.94 15.03
C LEU A 309 -0.66 -24.62 14.62
N ALA A 310 0.16 -25.64 14.34
CA ALA A 310 1.53 -25.45 13.86
C ALA A 310 1.55 -24.76 12.48
N LEU A 311 0.70 -25.19 11.56
CA LEU A 311 0.57 -24.60 10.23
C LEU A 311 0.13 -23.13 10.29
N LEU A 312 -0.95 -22.84 11.03
CA LEU A 312 -1.44 -21.46 11.20
C LEU A 312 -0.40 -20.58 11.89
N GLY A 313 0.34 -21.12 12.86
CA GLY A 313 1.46 -20.45 13.52
C GLY A 313 2.60 -20.10 12.56
N ALA A 314 2.96 -21.03 11.67
CA ALA A 314 3.99 -20.80 10.65
C ALA A 314 3.58 -19.70 9.65
N ILE A 315 2.31 -19.67 9.23
CA ILE A 315 1.79 -18.62 8.33
C ILE A 315 1.85 -17.25 9.01
N GLN A 316 1.44 -17.16 10.28
CA GLN A 316 1.50 -15.92 11.06
C GLN A 316 2.95 -15.43 11.25
N ALA A 317 3.87 -16.34 11.56
CA ALA A 317 5.28 -16.02 11.72
C ALA A 317 5.90 -15.51 10.40
N ARG A 318 5.57 -16.16 9.27
CA ARG A 318 6.00 -15.71 7.94
C ARG A 318 5.48 -14.32 7.61
N CYS A 319 4.23 -13.99 7.99
CA CYS A 319 3.69 -12.65 7.78
C CYS A 319 4.48 -11.59 8.54
N THR A 320 4.75 -11.86 9.82
CA THR A 320 5.53 -10.98 10.69
C THR A 320 6.96 -10.79 10.16
N ALA A 321 7.61 -11.88 9.74
CA ALA A 321 8.96 -11.85 9.21
C ALA A 321 9.06 -11.05 7.90
N LYS A 322 8.10 -11.24 6.97
CA LYS A 322 8.04 -10.46 5.72
C LYS A 322 7.85 -8.97 6.00
N ALA A 323 6.89 -8.61 6.84
CA ALA A 323 6.66 -7.21 7.18
C ALA A 323 7.88 -6.56 7.83
N ARG A 324 8.57 -7.28 8.73
CA ARG A 324 9.82 -6.81 9.35
C ARG A 324 10.92 -6.59 8.31
N ALA A 325 11.09 -7.51 7.37
CA ALA A 325 12.07 -7.39 6.29
C ALA A 325 11.78 -6.15 5.41
N ASP A 326 10.53 -5.95 5.03
CA ASP A 326 10.07 -4.80 4.24
C ASP A 326 10.32 -3.47 4.96
N LEU A 327 10.04 -3.41 6.27
CA LEU A 327 10.32 -2.22 7.07
C LEU A 327 11.81 -1.96 7.25
N HIS A 328 12.64 -3.01 7.33
CA HIS A 328 14.09 -2.85 7.32
C HIS A 328 14.61 -2.29 6.00
N GLU A 329 14.08 -2.77 4.86
CA GLU A 329 14.37 -2.21 3.55
C GLU A 329 13.98 -0.72 3.50
N ALA A 330 12.79 -0.39 4.02
CA ALA A 330 12.32 0.98 4.08
C ALA A 330 13.23 1.90 4.93
N LEU A 331 13.70 1.40 6.08
CA LEU A 331 14.65 2.11 6.94
C LEU A 331 16.00 2.34 6.25
N ALA A 332 16.53 1.32 5.56
CA ALA A 332 17.79 1.43 4.84
C ALA A 332 17.70 2.47 3.71
N ALA A 333 16.62 2.43 2.94
CA ALA A 333 16.41 3.37 1.85
C ALA A 333 16.18 4.81 2.35
N ALA A 334 15.45 5.01 3.45
CA ALA A 334 15.31 6.32 4.07
C ALA A 334 16.67 6.87 4.57
N ALA A 335 17.54 6.01 5.09
CA ALA A 335 18.89 6.42 5.46
C ALA A 335 19.73 6.85 4.25
N THR A 336 19.66 6.10 3.14
CA THR A 336 20.31 6.45 1.88
C THR A 336 19.78 7.78 1.32
N MET A 337 18.46 7.97 1.29
CA MET A 337 17.82 9.21 0.84
C MET A 337 18.29 10.43 1.67
N SER A 338 18.32 10.28 2.99
CA SER A 338 18.81 11.32 3.89
C SER A 338 20.28 11.66 3.64
N GLN A 339 21.13 10.64 3.48
CA GLN A 339 22.55 10.83 3.23
C GLN A 339 22.80 11.54 1.90
N THR A 340 22.19 11.07 0.82
CA THR A 340 22.40 11.69 -0.49
C THR A 340 21.80 13.08 -0.58
N SER A 341 20.67 13.34 0.11
CA SER A 341 20.13 14.70 0.18
C SER A 341 21.13 15.67 0.85
N ARG A 342 21.85 15.21 1.89
CA ARG A 342 22.94 16.00 2.51
C ARG A 342 24.12 16.19 1.56
N ASP A 343 24.50 15.16 0.82
CA ASP A 343 25.60 15.24 -0.15
C ASP A 343 25.28 16.23 -1.28
N LEU A 344 24.09 16.13 -1.88
CA LEU A 344 23.58 17.09 -2.86
C LEU A 344 23.56 18.51 -2.33
N ARG A 345 23.14 18.71 -1.08
CA ARG A 345 23.15 20.03 -0.45
C ARG A 345 24.56 20.62 -0.38
N ARG A 346 25.59 19.80 -0.14
CA ARG A 346 27.00 20.25 -0.18
C ARG A 346 27.45 20.64 -1.58
N VAL A 347 27.04 19.89 -2.60
CA VAL A 347 27.38 20.22 -4.01
C VAL A 347 26.71 21.53 -4.43
N VAL A 348 25.45 21.77 -4.04
CA VAL A 348 24.73 23.02 -4.32
C VAL A 348 25.42 24.24 -3.66
N LEU A 349 25.97 24.08 -2.45
CA LEU A 349 26.83 25.11 -1.84
C LEU A 349 28.08 25.42 -2.68
N GLY A 350 28.64 24.41 -3.36
CA GLY A 350 29.71 24.61 -4.34
C GLY A 350 29.25 25.44 -5.54
N LEU A 351 28.05 25.18 -6.07
CA LEU A 351 27.45 25.95 -7.16
C LEU A 351 27.20 27.42 -6.78
N ASP A 352 26.91 27.72 -5.50
CA ASP A 352 26.77 29.10 -5.03
C ASP A 352 28.05 29.92 -5.27
N SER A 353 29.22 29.30 -5.18
CA SER A 353 30.50 29.97 -5.44
C SER A 353 30.66 30.34 -6.92
N ILE A 354 30.22 29.45 -7.82
CA ILE A 354 30.19 29.70 -9.28
C ILE A 354 29.24 30.85 -9.60
N ARG A 355 28.06 30.87 -8.96
CA ARG A 355 27.08 31.97 -9.08
C ARG A 355 27.65 33.31 -8.59
N VAL A 356 28.33 33.33 -7.44
CA VAL A 356 28.96 34.56 -6.90
C VAL A 356 30.03 35.09 -7.85
N MET A 357 30.87 34.22 -8.43
CA MET A 357 31.83 34.62 -9.47
C MET A 357 31.12 35.22 -10.69
N GLY A 358 30.02 34.63 -11.14
CA GLY A 358 29.18 35.19 -12.21
C GLY A 358 28.70 36.60 -11.88
N ARG A 359 28.25 36.83 -10.64
CA ARG A 359 27.71 38.12 -10.20
C ARG A 359 28.79 39.19 -10.14
N VAL A 360 29.99 38.82 -9.71
CA VAL A 360 31.17 39.72 -9.73
C VAL A 360 31.51 40.11 -11.18
N GLU A 361 31.53 39.16 -12.11
CA GLU A 361 31.80 39.46 -13.52
C GLU A 361 30.69 40.32 -14.17
N CYS A 362 29.42 40.13 -13.81
CA CYS A 362 28.34 41.04 -14.21
C CYS A 362 28.59 42.48 -13.77
N GLY A 363 29.01 42.69 -12.51
CA GLY A 363 29.28 44.02 -11.97
C GLY A 363 30.45 44.73 -12.64
N ARG A 364 31.33 44.00 -13.34
CA ARG A 364 32.45 44.56 -14.11
C ARG A 364 32.04 45.01 -15.51
N LEU A 365 30.86 44.63 -16.00
CA LEU A 365 30.36 44.99 -17.32
C LEU A 365 29.54 46.28 -17.26
N ALA A 366 30.04 47.37 -17.86
CA ALA A 366 29.41 48.69 -17.80
C ALA A 366 28.11 48.83 -18.64
N ALA A 367 27.96 48.05 -19.72
CA ALA A 367 26.75 48.00 -20.55
C ALA A 367 26.59 46.59 -21.18
N GLY A 368 25.37 46.04 -21.20
CA GLY A 368 25.05 44.72 -21.76
C GLY A 368 24.97 43.54 -20.77
N GLY A 369 25.18 43.78 -19.47
CA GLY A 369 25.15 42.77 -18.41
C GLY A 369 23.77 42.43 -17.83
N GLU A 370 22.71 43.17 -18.18
CA GLU A 370 21.36 43.02 -17.59
C GLU A 370 20.77 41.62 -17.80
N GLY A 371 20.92 41.05 -19.00
CA GLY A 371 20.44 39.69 -19.29
C GLY A 371 21.20 38.60 -18.53
N LEU A 372 22.49 38.81 -18.28
CA LEU A 372 23.31 37.89 -17.47
C LEU A 372 22.98 38.04 -15.97
N ALA A 373 22.77 39.27 -15.49
CA ALA A 373 22.31 39.53 -14.12
C ALA A 373 20.97 38.82 -13.84
N ALA A 374 19.98 38.95 -14.75
CA ALA A 374 18.72 38.24 -14.64
C ALA A 374 18.89 36.70 -14.63
N THR A 375 19.83 36.18 -15.44
CA THR A 375 20.15 34.74 -15.46
C THR A 375 20.76 34.27 -14.13
N ILE A 376 21.57 35.11 -13.49
CA ILE A 376 22.18 34.82 -12.18
C ILE A 376 21.15 34.90 -11.04
N ASP A 377 20.21 35.83 -11.12
CA ASP A 377 19.11 35.92 -10.15
C ASP A 377 18.15 34.70 -10.28
N GLN A 378 17.99 34.16 -11.50
CA GLN A 378 17.33 32.87 -11.69
C GLN A 378 18.10 31.72 -11.02
N LEU A 379 19.42 31.67 -11.15
CA LEU A 379 20.25 30.67 -10.43
C LEU A 379 20.08 30.76 -8.91
N GLU A 380 20.04 31.97 -8.36
CA GLU A 380 19.76 32.19 -6.93
C GLU A 380 18.43 31.57 -6.51
N THR A 381 17.38 31.83 -7.27
CA THR A 381 16.04 31.31 -7.01
C THR A 381 16.02 29.78 -7.06
N PHE A 382 16.65 29.19 -8.09
CA PHE A 382 16.73 27.74 -8.22
C PHE A 382 17.53 27.09 -7.09
N HIS A 383 18.68 27.65 -6.71
CA HIS A 383 19.48 27.11 -5.61
C HIS A 383 18.75 27.17 -4.27
N ALA A 384 17.98 28.23 -4.04
CA ALA A 384 17.15 28.35 -2.83
C ALA A 384 16.05 27.28 -2.79
N ASP A 385 15.34 27.08 -3.91
CA ASP A 385 14.29 26.03 -4.04
C ASP A 385 14.88 24.62 -3.84
N ILE A 386 15.99 24.31 -4.52
CA ILE A 386 16.70 23.03 -4.37
C ILE A 386 17.07 22.77 -2.90
N ARG A 387 17.61 23.78 -2.21
CA ARG A 387 18.02 23.65 -0.80
C ARG A 387 16.84 23.38 0.12
N ALA A 388 15.74 24.10 -0.05
CA ALA A 388 14.53 23.92 0.75
C ALA A 388 13.98 22.49 0.58
N ARG A 389 13.96 21.98 -0.65
CA ARG A 389 13.50 20.60 -0.95
C ARG A 389 14.40 19.53 -0.35
N LEU A 390 15.72 19.71 -0.46
CA LEU A 390 16.70 18.80 0.15
C LEU A 390 16.57 18.78 1.69
N GLU A 391 16.30 19.92 2.32
CA GLU A 391 16.01 20.02 3.76
C GLU A 391 14.75 19.21 4.12
N ALA A 392 13.66 19.41 3.37
CA ALA A 392 12.40 18.69 3.57
C ALA A 392 12.58 17.17 3.42
N LEU A 393 13.33 16.71 2.40
CA LEU A 393 13.63 15.29 2.22
C LEU A 393 14.43 14.69 3.40
N ILE A 394 15.36 15.46 3.99
CA ILE A 394 16.09 15.03 5.18
C ILE A 394 15.15 14.88 6.37
N GLU A 395 14.28 15.87 6.63
CA GLU A 395 13.32 15.83 7.73
C GLU A 395 12.33 14.66 7.59
N LEU A 396 11.79 14.48 6.38
CA LEU A 396 10.88 13.37 6.07
C LEU A 396 11.55 12.01 6.24
N SER A 397 12.83 11.88 5.85
CA SER A 397 13.61 10.65 6.06
C SER A 397 13.76 10.29 7.55
N GLU A 398 13.97 11.29 8.42
CA GLU A 398 14.06 11.05 9.86
C GLU A 398 12.69 10.67 10.46
N GLN A 399 11.59 11.26 9.97
CA GLN A 399 10.23 10.87 10.38
C GLN A 399 9.91 9.42 9.98
N ILE A 400 10.24 9.04 8.75
CA ILE A 400 10.11 7.65 8.25
C ILE A 400 10.90 6.70 9.17
N ARG A 401 12.15 7.04 9.48
CA ARG A 401 13.00 6.23 10.36
C ARG A 401 12.42 6.10 11.76
N ALA A 402 11.99 7.20 12.37
CA ALA A 402 11.41 7.19 13.71
C ALA A 402 10.13 6.34 13.78
N GLY A 403 9.28 6.40 12.75
CA GLY A 403 8.06 5.60 12.67
C GLY A 403 8.31 4.11 12.43
N ALA A 404 9.24 3.76 11.53
CA ALA A 404 9.50 2.37 11.16
C ALA A 404 10.41 1.62 12.15
N THR A 405 11.30 2.32 12.89
CA THR A 405 12.23 1.68 13.85
C THR A 405 11.52 0.94 14.98
N ARG A 406 10.32 1.39 15.36
CA ARG A 406 9.49 0.71 16.39
C ARG A 406 9.03 -0.70 15.99
N TYR A 407 9.09 -1.04 14.70
CA TYR A 407 8.61 -2.31 14.14
C TYR A 407 9.71 -3.21 13.59
N ALA A 408 10.90 -2.63 13.38
CA ALA A 408 12.07 -3.35 12.88
C ALA A 408 12.88 -4.02 14.01
N ALA A 409 12.61 -3.69 15.28
CA ALA A 409 13.15 -4.37 16.46
C ALA A 409 12.39 -5.66 16.75
#